data_AF-A0A918IZ66-F1
#
_entry.id   AF-A0A918IZ66-F1
#
_cell.length_a   1.000
_cell.length_b   1.000
_cell.length_c   1.000
_cell.angle_alpha   90.00
_cell.angle_beta   90.00
_cell.angle_gamma   90.00
#
_symmetry.space_group_name_H-M   'P 1'
#
loop_
_entity.id
_entity.type
_entity.pdbx_description
1 polymer ?
#
loop_
_entity_poly.entity_id
_entity_poly.type
_entity_poly.pdbx_seq_one_letter_code
_entity_poly.pdbx_strand_id
1 'polypeptide(L)'
;MVTSSFGERLAQQGRVQVIPRVSSGSPEEIVLKLGRASPDVIAATLAMVRRGTTMLKAKRAVEKALQEGDAVIDLPMVDDKKALADDLESAGMSVTFRSVLDRDLKENFATRLKELRIRLHMSQEEFARDYNLQKKTLQGWELGNKIPDHGNRLLISLIEKDPVTTKRLVNAG
;
A
#
# COMPACT_ATOMS: atom_id res chain seq x y z
N MET A 1 35.38 6.61 -38.28
CA MET A 1 34.38 6.11 -37.31
C MET A 1 34.42 7.04 -36.11
N VAL A 2 33.34 7.79 -35.84
CA VAL A 2 33.29 8.77 -34.74
C VAL A 2 32.79 8.07 -33.49
N THR A 3 33.66 7.94 -32.50
CA THR A 3 33.34 7.42 -31.17
C THR A 3 32.61 8.52 -30.41
N SER A 4 31.28 8.63 -30.57
CA SER A 4 30.50 9.58 -29.77
C SER A 4 30.65 9.28 -28.29
N SER A 5 31.11 10.28 -27.54
CA SER A 5 31.50 10.11 -26.14
C SER A 5 30.26 9.89 -25.27
N PHE A 6 30.42 9.17 -24.16
CA PHE A 6 29.37 8.98 -23.15
C PHE A 6 28.77 10.32 -22.67
N GLY A 7 29.57 11.40 -22.66
CA GLY A 7 29.11 12.75 -22.35
C GLY A 7 28.11 13.34 -23.35
N GLU A 8 28.26 13.05 -24.65
CA GLU A 8 27.30 13.50 -25.68
C GLU A 8 25.95 12.78 -25.52
N ARG A 9 25.98 11.48 -25.20
CA ARG A 9 24.77 10.69 -24.93
C ARG A 9 24.03 11.20 -23.70
N LEU A 10 24.73 11.62 -22.65
CA LEU A 10 24.13 12.22 -21.45
C LEU A 10 23.54 13.60 -21.73
N ALA A 11 24.21 14.44 -22.52
CA ALA A 11 23.68 15.74 -22.91
C ALA A 11 22.37 15.62 -23.73
N GLN A 12 22.27 14.56 -24.54
CA GLN A 12 21.07 14.23 -25.32
C GLN A 12 19.90 13.70 -24.46
N GLN A 13 20.17 13.22 -23.24
CA GLN A 13 19.15 12.72 -22.30
C GLN A 13 18.44 13.84 -21.51
N GLY A 14 18.83 15.10 -21.70
CA GLY A 14 18.24 16.26 -21.03
C GLY A 14 18.69 16.42 -19.57
N ARG A 15 18.50 17.62 -19.01
CA ARG A 15 18.86 17.93 -17.62
C ARG A 15 17.91 17.21 -16.66
N VAL A 16 18.46 16.63 -15.58
CA VAL A 16 17.68 16.13 -14.45
C VAL A 16 16.85 17.28 -13.89
N GLN A 17 15.53 17.22 -14.09
CA GLN A 17 14.62 18.24 -13.56
C GLN A 17 14.20 17.83 -12.14
N VAL A 18 14.33 18.76 -11.19
CA VAL A 18 13.78 18.57 -9.85
C VAL A 18 12.26 18.52 -9.97
N ILE A 19 11.65 17.41 -9.54
CA ILE A 19 10.20 17.27 -9.53
C ILE A 19 9.65 18.15 -8.39
N PRO A 20 8.80 19.15 -8.68
CA PRO A 20 8.20 19.97 -7.64
C PRO A 20 7.32 19.08 -6.76
N ARG A 21 7.64 19.01 -5.47
CA ARG A 21 6.84 18.27 -4.50
C ARG A 21 5.81 19.19 -3.87
N VAL A 22 4.65 18.63 -3.58
CA VAL A 22 3.60 19.27 -2.79
C VAL A 22 4.15 19.62 -1.41
N SER A 23 3.85 20.83 -0.92
CA SER A 23 4.41 21.41 0.31
C SER A 23 3.51 21.31 1.54
N SER A 24 2.22 20.99 1.37
CA SER A 24 1.30 20.59 2.45
C SER A 24 0.32 19.51 1.98
N GLY A 25 -0.02 18.53 2.83
CA GLY A 25 -1.02 17.51 2.50
C GLY A 25 -1.15 16.44 3.58
N SER A 26 -2.20 15.62 3.48
CA SER A 26 -2.40 14.47 4.39
C SER A 26 -1.79 13.20 3.79
N PRO A 27 -1.20 12.31 4.60
CA PRO A 27 -0.82 10.98 4.13
C PRO A 27 -2.06 10.24 3.61
N GLU A 28 -1.98 9.49 2.53
CA GLU A 28 -3.08 8.69 1.99
C GLU A 28 -2.55 7.33 1.49
N GLU A 29 -3.26 6.25 1.79
CA GLU A 29 -3.03 4.93 1.16
C GLU A 29 -4.00 4.84 -0.03
N ILE A 30 -3.46 4.63 -1.24
CA ILE A 30 -4.29 4.53 -2.45
C ILE A 30 -4.15 3.15 -3.09
N VAL A 31 -5.24 2.70 -3.71
CA VAL A 31 -5.24 1.55 -4.61
C VAL A 31 -5.23 2.07 -6.04
N LEU A 32 -4.16 1.78 -6.76
CA LEU A 32 -3.97 2.08 -8.17
C LEU A 32 -4.47 0.90 -9.01
N LYS A 33 -5.28 1.18 -10.02
CA LYS A 33 -5.79 0.19 -10.97
C LYS A 33 -5.67 0.70 -12.40
N LEU A 34 -5.59 -0.23 -13.34
CA LEU A 34 -5.58 0.11 -14.77
C LEU A 34 -6.94 0.69 -15.19
N GLY A 35 -6.95 1.94 -15.65
CA GLY A 35 -8.16 2.63 -16.13
C GLY A 35 -8.39 2.52 -17.64
N ARG A 36 -7.32 2.41 -18.43
CA ARG A 36 -7.36 2.22 -19.89
C ARG A 36 -6.28 1.25 -20.37
N ALA A 37 -6.43 0.67 -21.55
CA ALA A 37 -5.53 -0.37 -22.09
C ALA A 37 -4.06 0.07 -22.26
N SER A 38 -3.80 1.37 -22.44
CA SER A 38 -2.45 1.93 -22.60
C SER A 38 -2.24 3.16 -21.69
N PRO A 39 -1.86 2.97 -20.42
CA PRO A 39 -1.63 4.08 -19.51
C PRO A 39 -0.26 4.73 -19.78
N ASP A 40 -0.17 6.02 -19.49
CA ASP A 40 1.10 6.75 -19.45
C ASP A 40 1.79 6.47 -18.10
N VAL A 41 2.73 5.52 -18.13
CA VAL A 41 3.49 5.09 -16.95
C VAL A 41 4.31 6.23 -16.35
N ILE A 42 4.83 7.13 -17.19
CA ILE A 42 5.68 8.23 -16.73
C ILE A 42 4.82 9.27 -16.03
N ALA A 43 3.70 9.68 -16.65
CA ALA A 43 2.77 10.63 -16.06
C ALA A 43 2.22 10.11 -14.72
N ALA A 44 1.81 8.84 -14.65
CA ALA A 44 1.34 8.23 -13.41
C ALA A 44 2.42 8.18 -12.32
N THR A 45 3.66 7.84 -12.69
CA THR A 45 4.80 7.83 -11.77
C THR A 45 5.08 9.23 -11.22
N LEU A 46 5.10 10.24 -12.07
CA LEU A 46 5.35 11.63 -11.69
C LEU A 46 4.24 12.18 -10.79
N ALA A 47 2.98 11.88 -11.09
CA ALA A 47 1.83 12.27 -10.27
C ALA A 47 1.95 11.78 -8.82
N MET A 48 2.45 10.56 -8.62
CA MET A 48 2.70 10.01 -7.27
C MET A 48 3.94 10.62 -6.60
N VAL A 49 5.03 10.82 -7.34
CA VAL A 49 6.30 11.36 -6.80
C VAL A 49 6.17 12.81 -6.36
N ARG A 50 5.34 13.61 -7.06
CA ARG A 50 4.94 14.95 -6.62
C ARG A 50 4.36 14.95 -5.20
N ARG A 51 3.71 13.85 -4.78
CA ARG A 51 3.05 13.67 -3.47
C ARG A 51 3.92 12.95 -2.44
N GLY A 52 5.24 12.97 -2.66
CA GLY A 52 6.25 12.64 -1.66
C GLY A 52 6.75 11.20 -1.66
N THR A 53 6.21 10.31 -2.50
CA THR A 53 6.78 8.96 -2.65
C THR A 53 8.08 8.98 -3.47
N THR A 54 8.83 7.87 -3.47
CA THR A 54 10.06 7.76 -4.26
C THR A 54 9.77 7.29 -5.68
N MET A 55 10.62 7.68 -6.64
CA MET A 55 10.53 7.23 -8.04
C MET A 55 10.44 5.70 -8.15
N LEU A 56 11.24 4.98 -7.37
CA LEU A 56 11.26 3.51 -7.39
C LEU A 56 9.94 2.92 -6.86
N LYS A 57 9.38 3.47 -5.78
CA LYS A 57 8.10 2.99 -5.23
C LYS A 57 6.94 3.26 -6.20
N ALA A 58 6.90 4.47 -6.75
CA ALA A 58 5.90 4.85 -7.74
C ALA A 58 5.96 3.96 -9.00
N LYS A 59 7.15 3.77 -9.58
CA LYS A 59 7.34 2.91 -10.75
C LYS A 59 6.88 1.47 -10.48
N ARG A 60 7.34 0.89 -9.36
CA ARG A 60 6.95 -0.49 -8.99
C ARG A 60 5.45 -0.64 -8.78
N ALA A 61 4.78 0.37 -8.23
CA ALA A 61 3.33 0.34 -8.07
C ALA A 61 2.62 0.33 -9.42
N VAL A 62 3.07 1.14 -10.39
CA VAL A 62 2.52 1.12 -11.75
C VAL A 62 2.75 -0.24 -12.44
N GLU A 63 3.97 -0.77 -12.39
CA GLU A 63 4.30 -2.08 -12.97
C GLU A 63 3.45 -3.19 -12.35
N LYS A 64 3.31 -3.16 -11.02
CA LYS A 64 2.47 -4.11 -10.29
C LYS A 64 1.00 -4.01 -10.70
N ALA A 65 0.45 -2.80 -10.80
CA ALA A 65 -0.94 -2.61 -11.23
C ALA A 65 -1.18 -3.09 -12.66
N LEU A 66 -0.19 -2.97 -13.54
CA LEU A 66 -0.25 -3.50 -14.90
C LEU A 66 -0.19 -5.04 -14.95
N GLN A 67 0.62 -5.66 -14.09
CA GLN A 67 0.84 -7.11 -14.11
C GLN A 67 -0.22 -7.88 -13.31
N GLU A 68 -0.61 -7.37 -12.15
CA GLU A 68 -1.50 -8.03 -11.18
C GLU A 68 -2.93 -7.44 -11.19
N GLY A 69 -3.16 -6.33 -11.91
CA GLY A 69 -4.44 -5.64 -12.03
C GLY A 69 -4.65 -4.51 -11.01
N ASP A 70 -3.97 -4.56 -9.87
CA ASP A 70 -3.95 -3.48 -8.89
C ASP A 70 -2.62 -3.36 -8.13
N ALA A 71 -2.42 -2.21 -7.49
CA ALA A 71 -1.30 -1.98 -6.59
C ALA A 71 -1.68 -1.01 -5.47
N VAL A 72 -1.20 -1.29 -4.27
CA VAL A 72 -1.36 -0.38 -3.12
C VAL A 72 -0.10 0.45 -2.97
N ILE A 73 -0.25 1.76 -2.78
CA ILE A 73 0.87 2.66 -2.50
C ILE A 73 0.49 3.71 -1.44
N ASP A 74 1.39 3.90 -0.49
CA ASP A 74 1.33 5.00 0.48
C ASP A 74 1.90 6.27 -0.17
N LEU A 75 1.08 7.33 -0.19
CA LEU A 75 1.49 8.68 -0.55
C LEU A 75 1.63 9.50 0.73
N PRO A 76 2.84 9.96 1.08
CA PRO A 76 3.06 10.72 2.31
C PRO A 76 2.26 12.02 2.38
N MET A 77 1.90 12.59 1.23
CA MET A 77 1.49 13.98 1.15
C MET A 77 0.56 14.24 -0.02
N VAL A 78 -0.74 14.10 0.21
CA VAL A 78 -1.79 14.42 -0.75
C VAL A 78 -2.44 15.75 -0.34
N ASP A 79 -2.24 16.76 -1.17
CA ASP A 79 -2.87 18.08 -1.08
C ASP A 79 -4.37 18.00 -1.36
N ASP A 80 -4.74 17.41 -2.49
CA ASP A 80 -6.13 17.27 -2.93
C ASP A 80 -6.33 15.88 -3.56
N LYS A 81 -7.29 15.14 -2.99
CA LYS A 81 -7.64 13.79 -3.46
C LYS A 81 -8.22 13.81 -4.87
N LYS A 82 -9.02 14.82 -5.21
CA LYS A 82 -9.61 14.96 -6.53
C LYS A 82 -8.53 15.29 -7.57
N ALA A 83 -7.64 16.23 -7.26
CA ALA A 83 -6.54 16.57 -8.17
C ALA A 83 -5.61 15.35 -8.42
N LEU A 84 -5.36 14.53 -7.40
CA LEU A 84 -4.63 13.27 -7.58
C LEU A 84 -5.37 12.27 -8.46
N ALA A 85 -6.68 12.14 -8.27
CA ALA A 85 -7.48 11.27 -9.12
C ALA A 85 -7.45 11.74 -10.58
N ASP A 86 -7.67 13.03 -10.83
CA ASP A 86 -7.66 13.61 -12.17
C ASP A 86 -6.30 13.45 -12.87
N ASP A 87 -5.19 13.65 -12.14
CA ASP A 87 -3.83 13.43 -12.67
C ASP A 87 -3.60 11.97 -13.09
N LEU A 88 -4.02 11.01 -12.24
CA LEU A 88 -3.86 9.59 -12.49
C LEU A 88 -4.79 9.10 -13.60
N GLU A 89 -6.03 9.58 -13.65
CA GLU A 89 -7.01 9.25 -14.68
C GLU A 89 -6.57 9.78 -16.05
N SER A 90 -6.00 10.98 -16.11
CA SER A 90 -5.40 11.53 -17.33
C SER A 90 -4.24 10.65 -17.84
N ALA A 91 -3.48 10.07 -16.91
CA ALA A 91 -2.45 9.07 -17.19
C ALA A 91 -3.02 7.68 -17.50
N GLY A 92 -4.34 7.47 -17.44
CA GLY A 92 -4.97 6.19 -17.75
C GLY A 92 -5.04 5.20 -16.58
N MET A 93 -4.87 5.68 -15.35
CA MET A 93 -4.98 4.90 -14.13
C MET A 93 -6.17 5.37 -13.31
N SER A 94 -6.96 4.44 -12.78
CA SER A 94 -7.99 4.76 -11.79
C SER A 94 -7.42 4.64 -10.38
N VAL A 95 -7.85 5.50 -9.48
CA VAL A 95 -7.42 5.50 -8.08
C VAL A 95 -8.61 5.32 -7.15
N THR A 96 -8.43 4.53 -6.10
CA THR A 96 -9.36 4.48 -4.98
C THR A 96 -8.61 4.85 -3.72
N PHE A 97 -9.12 5.86 -3.01
CA PHE A 97 -8.60 6.26 -1.71
C PHE A 97 -9.08 5.28 -0.66
N ARG A 98 -8.16 4.69 0.09
CA ARG A 98 -8.53 3.94 1.28
C ARG A 98 -8.92 4.92 2.37
N SER A 99 -10.04 4.62 3.04
CA SER A 99 -10.67 5.57 3.95
C SER A 99 -9.85 5.74 5.23
N VAL A 100 -10.16 6.78 6.01
CA VAL A 100 -9.62 7.00 7.36
C VAL A 100 -9.79 5.78 8.26
N LEU A 101 -10.85 4.97 8.07
CA LEU A 101 -11.04 3.71 8.80
C LEU A 101 -9.85 2.76 8.62
N ASP A 102 -9.25 2.68 7.42
CA ASP A 102 -8.08 1.83 7.17
C ASP A 102 -6.81 2.33 7.88
N ARG A 103 -6.77 3.63 8.21
CA ARG A 103 -5.70 4.25 9.01
C ARG A 103 -5.88 3.96 10.49
N ASP A 104 -7.10 4.07 11.02
CA ASP A 104 -7.43 3.66 12.39
C ASP A 104 -7.15 2.17 12.60
N LEU A 105 -7.47 1.34 11.59
CA LEU A 105 -7.13 -0.08 11.57
C LEU A 105 -5.61 -0.34 11.65
N LYS A 106 -4.76 0.62 11.24
CA LYS A 106 -3.30 0.51 11.24
C LYS A 106 -2.68 1.09 12.52
N GLU A 107 -3.13 2.27 12.96
CA GLU A 107 -2.59 2.96 14.14
C GLU A 107 -2.92 2.25 15.45
N ASN A 108 -4.12 1.67 15.56
CA ASN A 108 -4.55 0.95 16.77
C ASN A 108 -4.56 -0.57 16.61
N PHE A 109 -3.93 -1.10 15.54
CA PHE A 109 -3.98 -2.53 15.22
C PHE A 109 -3.51 -3.41 16.39
N ALA A 110 -2.37 -3.06 16.98
CA ALA A 110 -1.72 -3.84 18.03
C ALA A 110 -2.61 -3.96 19.27
N THR A 111 -3.16 -2.83 19.73
CA THR A 111 -4.10 -2.76 20.85
C THR A 111 -5.36 -3.56 20.56
N ARG A 112 -5.97 -3.33 19.39
CA ARG A 112 -7.20 -3.98 18.97
C ARG A 112 -7.06 -5.50 18.87
N LEU A 113 -5.95 -5.98 18.31
CA LEU A 113 -5.64 -7.41 18.21
C LEU A 113 -5.50 -8.05 19.61
N LYS A 114 -4.80 -7.36 20.52
CA LYS A 114 -4.64 -7.83 21.90
C LYS A 114 -5.98 -7.89 22.63
N GLU A 115 -6.81 -6.86 22.49
CA GLU A 115 -8.17 -6.82 23.05
C GLU A 115 -9.06 -7.91 22.47
N LEU A 116 -9.02 -8.13 21.15
CA LEU A 116 -9.74 -9.22 20.48
C LEU A 116 -9.37 -10.57 21.09
N ARG A 117 -8.08 -10.85 21.23
CA ARG A 117 -7.60 -12.12 21.81
C ARG A 117 -8.06 -12.30 23.26
N ILE A 118 -7.98 -11.23 24.07
CA ILE A 118 -8.43 -11.25 25.46
C ILE A 118 -9.94 -11.49 25.54
N ARG A 119 -10.73 -10.84 24.68
CA ARG A 119 -12.19 -11.00 24.58
C ARG A 119 -12.60 -12.42 24.18
N LEU A 120 -11.77 -13.10 23.40
CA LEU A 120 -11.95 -14.51 23.06
C LEU A 120 -11.43 -15.48 24.13
N HIS A 121 -10.87 -14.96 25.23
CA HIS A 121 -10.28 -15.73 26.33
C HIS A 121 -9.16 -16.69 25.89
N MET A 122 -8.35 -16.28 24.91
CA MET A 122 -7.28 -17.10 24.35
C MET A 122 -5.89 -16.62 24.78
N SER A 123 -4.99 -17.57 25.01
CA SER A 123 -3.54 -17.32 25.00
C SER A 123 -3.04 -16.97 23.60
N GLN A 124 -1.82 -16.42 23.52
CA GLN A 124 -1.19 -16.15 22.22
C GLN A 124 -1.00 -17.43 21.40
N GLU A 125 -0.69 -18.55 22.07
CA GLU A 125 -0.56 -19.88 21.47
C GLU A 125 -1.86 -20.40 20.90
N GLU A 126 -2.96 -20.30 21.65
CA GLU A 126 -4.28 -20.77 21.21
C GLU A 126 -4.78 -19.94 20.04
N PHE A 127 -4.68 -18.61 20.12
CA PHE A 127 -5.06 -17.74 19.02
C PHE A 127 -4.24 -18.02 17.76
N ALA A 128 -2.92 -18.19 17.92
CA ALA A 128 -2.04 -18.52 16.81
C ALA A 128 -2.42 -19.85 16.15
N ARG A 129 -2.68 -20.89 16.97
CA ARG A 129 -3.08 -22.21 16.48
C ARG A 129 -4.44 -22.18 15.78
N ASP A 130 -5.44 -21.55 16.38
CA ASP A 130 -6.81 -21.55 15.88
C ASP A 130 -6.98 -20.85 14.52
N TYR A 131 -6.15 -19.85 14.25
CA TYR A 131 -6.18 -19.06 13.01
C TYR A 131 -4.96 -19.27 12.11
N ASN A 132 -4.21 -20.37 12.32
CA ASN A 132 -3.04 -20.75 11.52
C ASN A 132 -1.98 -19.63 11.36
N LEU A 133 -1.72 -18.92 12.45
CA LEU A 133 -0.71 -17.86 12.55
C LEU A 133 0.51 -18.37 13.31
N GLN A 134 1.67 -17.77 13.05
CA GLN A 134 2.86 -18.03 13.87
C GLN A 134 2.81 -17.20 15.16
N LYS A 135 2.98 -17.84 16.33
CA LYS A 135 3.02 -17.15 17.64
C LYS A 135 3.97 -15.95 17.65
N LYS A 136 5.19 -16.11 17.10
CA LYS A 136 6.20 -15.04 17.05
C LYS A 136 5.75 -13.85 16.21
N THR A 137 4.97 -14.10 15.16
CA THR A 137 4.40 -13.06 14.30
C THR A 137 3.28 -12.33 15.02
N LEU A 138 2.37 -13.07 15.67
CA LEU A 138 1.31 -12.52 16.51
C LEU A 138 1.88 -11.63 17.63
N GLN A 139 2.91 -12.10 18.33
CA GLN A 139 3.59 -11.33 19.37
C GLN A 139 4.22 -10.04 18.82
N GLY A 140 4.84 -10.10 17.63
CA GLY A 140 5.40 -8.93 16.97
C GLY A 140 4.35 -7.87 16.60
N TRP A 141 3.13 -8.32 16.24
CA TRP A 141 2.01 -7.44 15.95
C TRP A 141 1.41 -6.82 17.22
N GLU A 142 1.18 -7.61 18.27
CA GLU A 142 0.64 -7.11 19.56
C GLU A 142 1.57 -6.09 20.24
N LEU A 143 2.89 -6.19 20.00
CA LEU A 143 3.88 -5.23 20.50
C LEU A 143 4.06 -4.00 19.60
N GLY A 144 3.43 -3.97 18.41
CA GLY A 144 3.61 -2.89 17.43
C GLY A 144 4.96 -2.89 16.72
N ASN A 145 5.81 -3.90 16.94
CA ASN A 145 7.13 -4.01 16.32
C ASN A 145 7.06 -4.39 14.83
N LYS A 146 5.94 -4.97 14.39
CA LYS A 146 5.71 -5.36 13.00
C LYS A 146 4.33 -4.92 12.56
N ILE A 147 4.26 -4.40 11.34
CA ILE A 147 2.99 -4.08 10.68
C ILE A 147 2.54 -5.35 9.92
N PRO A 148 1.34 -5.88 10.18
CA PRO A 148 0.79 -6.99 9.40
C PRO A 148 0.57 -6.57 7.95
N ASP A 149 0.77 -7.51 7.03
CA ASP A 149 0.40 -7.30 5.63
C ASP A 149 -1.13 -7.15 5.48
N HIS A 150 -1.56 -6.89 4.24
CA HIS A 150 -2.97 -6.68 3.96
C HIS A 150 -3.85 -7.91 4.25
N GLY A 151 -3.40 -9.10 3.85
CA GLY A 151 -4.15 -10.35 4.05
C GLY A 151 -4.38 -10.63 5.53
N ASN A 152 -3.35 -10.43 6.34
CA ASN A 152 -3.42 -10.60 7.80
C ASN A 152 -4.32 -9.54 8.46
N ARG A 153 -4.30 -8.28 8.02
CA ARG A 153 -5.23 -7.25 8.51
C ARG A 153 -6.69 -7.59 8.20
N LEU A 154 -6.96 -8.11 7.01
CA LEU A 154 -8.30 -8.59 6.64
C LEU A 154 -8.71 -9.80 7.48
N LEU A 155 -7.81 -10.76 7.67
CA LEU A 155 -8.07 -11.93 8.52
C LEU A 155 -8.49 -11.51 9.93
N ILE A 156 -7.73 -10.62 10.59
CA ILE A 156 -8.09 -10.14 11.93
C ILE A 156 -9.46 -9.43 11.91
N SER A 157 -9.74 -8.63 10.88
CA SER A 157 -11.03 -7.95 10.75
C SER A 157 -12.21 -8.91 10.52
N LEU A 158 -11.96 -10.06 9.88
CA LEU A 158 -12.95 -11.14 9.76
C LEU A 158 -13.16 -11.85 11.10
N ILE A 159 -12.08 -12.13 11.84
CA ILE A 159 -12.16 -12.72 13.18
C ILE A 159 -12.97 -11.83 14.12
N GLU A 160 -12.80 -10.51 14.06
CA GLU A 160 -13.59 -9.58 14.88
C GLU A 160 -15.09 -9.63 14.61
N LYS A 161 -15.48 -9.87 13.37
CA LYS A 161 -16.88 -9.95 12.93
C LYS A 161 -17.48 -11.32 13.22
N ASP A 162 -16.76 -12.38 12.88
CA ASP A 162 -17.19 -13.76 13.07
C ASP A 162 -15.98 -14.68 13.36
N PRO A 163 -15.60 -14.84 14.64
CA PRO A 163 -14.49 -15.69 15.04
C PRO A 163 -14.71 -17.17 14.67
N VAL A 164 -15.95 -17.65 14.78
CA VAL A 164 -16.29 -19.08 14.64
C VAL A 164 -16.25 -19.52 13.19
N THR A 165 -16.80 -18.72 12.28
CA THR A 165 -16.76 -19.00 10.85
C THR A 165 -15.35 -18.82 10.31
N THR A 166 -14.63 -17.79 10.74
CA THR A 166 -13.25 -17.57 10.30
C THR A 166 -12.33 -18.71 10.74
N LYS A 167 -12.46 -19.20 11.98
CA LYS A 167 -11.74 -20.39 12.46
C LYS A 167 -12.02 -21.60 11.57
N ARG A 168 -13.29 -21.84 11.19
CA ARG A 168 -13.64 -22.96 10.30
C ARG A 168 -13.03 -22.81 8.91
N LEU A 169 -13.09 -21.61 8.32
CA LEU A 169 -12.56 -21.34 6.98
C LEU A 169 -11.05 -21.55 6.90
N VAL A 170 -10.30 -21.09 7.90
CA VAL A 170 -8.83 -21.21 7.91
C VAL A 170 -8.37 -22.66 8.12
N ASN A 171 -9.17 -23.48 8.81
CA ASN A 171 -8.87 -24.89 9.06
C ASN A 171 -9.47 -25.86 8.02
N ALA A 172 -10.21 -25.36 7.02
CA ALA A 172 -10.86 -26.16 5.99
C ALA A 172 -10.01 -26.38 4.72
N GLY A 173 -8.78 -25.84 4.69
CA GLY A 173 -7.78 -26.04 3.64
C GLY A 173 -6.63 -26.93 4.10
#